data_AF-A0A3R6ARJ9-F1
#
_entry.id   AF-A0A3R6ARJ9-F1
#
_cell.length_a   1.000
_cell.length_b   1.000
_cell.length_c   1.000
_cell.angle_alpha   90.00
_cell.angle_beta   90.00
_cell.angle_gamma   90.00
#
_symmetry.space_group_name_H-M   'P 1'
#
loop_
_entity.id
_entity.type
_entity.pdbx_description
1 polymer ?
#
loop_
_entity_poly.entity_id
_entity_poly.type
_entity_poly.pdbx_seq_one_letter_code
_entity_poly.pdbx_strand_id
1 'polypeptide(L)'
;MENIVSWVYISEDISTSTFLNGGELIITTGVTSGEREDWLRAFIKELIHSFIAEQLGGVIEYDKAHHSALTDTLYKYLKCSGSVQHISEKMFCHRNTINYRLRIIKEELEYDLSDAEVRFQLMAAYKLREIRKV
;
A
#
# COMPACT_ATOMS: atom_id res chain seq x y z
N MET A 1 6.59 21.08 18.49
CA MET A 1 7.37 20.40 17.44
C MET A 1 6.86 18.97 17.43
N GLU A 2 6.31 18.49 16.31
CA GLU A 2 6.05 17.07 16.16
C GLU A 2 7.38 16.32 16.18
N ASN A 3 7.45 15.26 16.97
CA ASN A 3 8.63 14.40 16.98
C ASN A 3 8.62 13.61 15.67
N ILE A 4 9.59 13.90 14.79
CA ILE A 4 9.76 13.22 13.49
C ILE A 4 10.03 11.72 13.68
N VAL A 5 10.59 11.34 14.84
CA VAL A 5 10.85 9.96 15.22
C VAL A 5 9.97 9.59 16.40
N SER A 6 9.09 8.61 16.22
CA SER A 6 8.20 8.09 17.25
C SER A 6 8.91 7.07 18.15
N TRP A 7 9.82 6.27 17.59
CA TRP A 7 10.58 5.25 18.30
C TRP A 7 11.91 4.90 17.59
N VAL A 8 12.85 4.30 18.32
CA VAL A 8 14.13 3.82 17.77
C VAL A 8 14.27 2.32 18.03
N TYR A 9 14.50 1.55 16.97
CA TYR A 9 14.82 0.12 17.04
C TYR A 9 16.27 -0.11 16.62
N ILE A 10 17.01 -0.90 17.40
CA ILE A 10 18.29 -1.47 16.97
C ILE A 10 18.02 -2.94 16.69
N SER A 11 18.03 -3.33 15.41
CA SER A 11 17.69 -4.68 15.00
C SER A 11 18.45 -5.10 13.76
N GLU A 12 18.84 -6.37 13.72
CA GLU A 12 19.35 -7.04 12.52
C GLU A 12 18.42 -8.20 12.10
N ASP A 13 17.21 -8.28 12.68
CA ASP A 13 16.22 -9.33 12.40
C ASP A 13 15.10 -8.82 11.49
N ILE A 14 14.86 -9.58 10.43
CA ILE A 14 13.77 -9.36 9.47
C ILE A 14 12.40 -9.35 10.14
N SER A 15 12.22 -10.11 11.23
CA SER A 15 10.94 -10.21 11.96
C SER A 15 10.44 -8.87 12.51
N THR A 16 11.35 -7.89 12.67
CA THR A 16 11.03 -6.54 13.15
C THR A 16 10.08 -5.81 12.20
N SER A 17 10.05 -6.18 10.91
CA SER A 17 9.17 -5.55 9.90
C SER A 17 7.68 -5.62 10.26
N THR A 18 7.28 -6.59 11.08
CA THR A 18 5.88 -6.84 11.47
C THR A 18 5.36 -5.84 12.51
N PHE A 19 6.24 -5.08 13.18
CA PHE A 19 5.89 -4.21 14.30
C PHE A 19 6.04 -2.72 13.97
N LEU A 20 6.40 -2.39 12.74
CA LEU A 20 6.62 -1.01 12.29
C LEU A 20 5.32 -0.45 11.71
N ASN A 21 5.01 0.80 12.09
CA ASN A 21 3.78 1.50 11.71
C ASN A 21 4.08 2.85 11.03
N GLY A 22 5.35 3.22 10.87
CA GLY A 22 5.79 4.49 10.31
C GLY A 22 6.31 5.46 11.38
N GLY A 23 7.31 6.26 10.99
CA GLY A 23 7.97 7.23 11.88
C GLY A 23 9.00 6.61 12.82
N GLU A 24 9.27 5.31 12.74
CA GLU A 24 10.33 4.66 13.52
C GLU A 24 11.68 4.71 12.80
N LEU A 25 12.75 4.90 13.57
CA LEU A 25 14.13 4.84 13.09
C LEU A 25 14.70 3.45 13.38
N ILE A 26 15.14 2.74 12.35
CA ILE A 26 15.82 1.46 12.48
C ILE A 26 17.31 1.67 12.28
N ILE A 27 18.09 1.29 13.29
CA ILE A 27 19.54 1.29 13.25
C ILE A 27 20.01 -0.15 13.08
N THR A 28 20.78 -0.39 12.02
CA THR A 28 21.41 -1.68 11.77
C THR A 28 22.92 -1.48 11.79
N THR A 29 23.65 -2.37 12.46
CA THR A 29 25.11 -2.26 12.60
C THR A 29 25.88 -3.14 11.62
N GLY A 30 25.19 -4.07 10.96
CA GLY A 30 25.76 -4.98 9.97
C GLY A 30 26.75 -5.97 10.56
N VAL A 31 26.88 -6.06 11.89
CA VAL A 31 27.89 -6.92 12.56
C VAL A 31 27.48 -8.38 12.58
N THR A 32 26.18 -8.66 12.47
CA THR A 32 25.61 -10.01 12.35
C THR A 32 25.33 -10.40 10.88
N SER A 33 25.75 -9.57 9.91
CA SER A 33 25.56 -9.82 8.47
C SER A 33 26.36 -11.02 7.92
N GLY A 34 27.24 -11.62 8.73
CA GLY A 34 28.11 -12.73 8.35
C GLY A 34 27.41 -14.03 7.91
N GLU A 35 26.10 -14.18 8.10
CA GLU A 35 25.38 -15.41 7.73
C GLU A 35 24.46 -15.30 6.49
N ARG A 36 24.15 -14.09 5.98
CA ARG A 36 23.38 -13.90 4.74
C ARG A 36 23.75 -12.59 4.04
N GLU A 37 24.42 -12.66 2.89
CA GLU A 37 24.76 -11.48 2.06
C GLU A 37 23.53 -10.66 1.63
N ASP A 38 22.35 -11.29 1.48
CA ASP A 38 21.11 -10.66 1.00
C ASP A 38 20.13 -10.22 2.10
N TRP A 39 20.51 -10.26 3.38
CA TRP A 39 19.57 -10.05 4.49
C TRP A 39 18.86 -8.68 4.44
N LEU A 40 19.59 -7.60 4.13
CA LEU A 40 19.03 -6.25 4.03
C LEU A 40 18.03 -6.16 2.88
N ARG A 41 18.31 -6.83 1.76
CA ARG A 41 17.40 -6.90 0.62
C ARG A 41 16.14 -7.68 0.98
N ALA A 42 16.26 -8.78 1.71
CA ALA A 42 15.12 -9.52 2.22
C ALA A 42 14.28 -8.65 3.16
N PHE A 43 14.92 -7.91 4.07
CA PHE A 43 14.25 -7.01 5.00
C PHE A 43 13.45 -5.91 4.28
N ILE A 44 14.06 -5.23 3.31
CA ILE A 44 13.38 -4.20 2.50
C ILE A 44 12.18 -4.81 1.74
N LYS A 45 12.31 -6.04 1.22
CA LYS A 45 11.19 -6.72 0.55
C LYS A 45 10.03 -6.98 1.50
N GLU A 46 10.30 -7.40 2.72
CA GLU A 46 9.25 -7.62 3.73
C GLU A 46 8.58 -6.31 4.15
N LEU A 47 9.34 -5.20 4.30
CA LEU A 47 8.75 -3.88 4.53
C LEU A 47 7.81 -3.47 3.40
N ILE A 48 8.22 -3.67 2.15
CA ILE A 48 7.38 -3.40 0.98
C ILE A 48 6.14 -4.29 0.97
N HIS A 49 6.27 -5.56 1.37
CA HIS A 49 5.14 -6.48 1.47
C HIS A 49 4.11 -6.04 2.50
N SER A 50 4.58 -5.72 3.72
CA SER A 50 3.71 -5.22 4.79
C SER A 50 3.01 -3.94 4.36
N PHE A 51 3.74 -2.97 3.78
CA PHE A 51 3.16 -1.73 3.30
C PHE A 51 2.08 -1.95 2.22
N ILE A 52 2.33 -2.81 1.22
CA ILE A 52 1.32 -3.11 0.19
C ILE A 52 0.10 -3.79 0.80
N ALA A 53 0.30 -4.71 1.75
CA ALA A 53 -0.78 -5.42 2.43
C ALA A 53 -1.63 -4.48 3.28
N GLU A 54 -1.01 -3.57 4.02
CA GLU A 54 -1.71 -2.54 4.79
C GLU A 54 -2.51 -1.59 3.89
N GLN A 55 -1.90 -1.12 2.80
CA GLN A 55 -2.53 -0.11 1.94
C GLN A 55 -3.60 -0.66 1.00
N LEU A 56 -3.43 -1.89 0.50
CA LEU A 56 -4.29 -2.48 -0.55
C LEU A 56 -4.93 -3.81 -0.16
N GLY A 57 -4.67 -4.34 1.04
CA GLY A 57 -5.13 -5.65 1.49
C GLY A 57 -6.63 -5.83 1.39
N GLY A 58 -7.41 -4.91 1.98
CA GLY A 58 -8.88 -4.98 1.99
C GLY A 58 -9.47 -5.07 0.59
N VAL A 59 -9.05 -4.21 -0.36
CA VAL A 59 -9.57 -4.26 -1.73
C VAL A 59 -9.11 -5.49 -2.52
N ILE A 60 -7.90 -6.00 -2.25
CA ILE A 60 -7.38 -7.22 -2.89
C ILE A 60 -8.14 -8.45 -2.39
N GLU A 61 -8.43 -8.52 -1.10
CA GLU A 61 -9.19 -9.60 -0.48
C GLU A 61 -10.64 -9.58 -0.93
N TYR A 62 -11.26 -8.40 -0.98
CA TYR A 62 -12.60 -8.23 -1.50
C TYR A 62 -12.70 -8.69 -2.96
N ASP A 63 -11.75 -8.31 -3.82
CA ASP A 63 -11.72 -8.76 -5.21
C ASP A 63 -11.63 -10.28 -5.34
N LYS A 64 -10.84 -10.95 -4.49
CA LYS A 64 -10.75 -12.41 -4.47
C LYS A 64 -12.06 -13.07 -4.02
N ALA A 65 -12.69 -12.54 -2.98
CA ALA A 65 -13.92 -13.09 -2.42
C ALA A 65 -15.12 -12.90 -3.36
N HIS A 66 -15.21 -11.75 -4.03
CA HIS A 66 -16.40 -11.34 -4.78
C HIS A 66 -16.20 -11.32 -6.30
N HIS A 67 -15.02 -11.69 -6.80
CA HIS A 67 -14.65 -11.62 -8.22
C HIS A 67 -14.90 -10.22 -8.81
N SER A 68 -14.60 -9.18 -8.03
CA SER A 68 -14.83 -7.79 -8.40
C SER A 68 -13.60 -7.15 -9.05
N ALA A 69 -13.66 -5.83 -9.27
CA ALA A 69 -12.57 -5.05 -9.85
C ALA A 69 -12.30 -3.76 -9.07
N LEU A 70 -12.36 -3.83 -7.73
CA LEU A 70 -12.09 -2.71 -6.83
C LEU A 70 -10.63 -2.25 -6.95
N THR A 71 -9.68 -3.18 -6.98
CA THR A 71 -8.26 -2.86 -7.12
C THR A 71 -7.96 -2.07 -8.40
N ASP A 72 -8.58 -2.45 -9.52
CA ASP A 72 -8.42 -1.71 -10.79
C ASP A 72 -9.17 -0.37 -10.79
N THR A 73 -10.36 -0.35 -10.18
CA THR A 73 -11.16 0.88 -10.05
C THR A 73 -10.44 1.92 -9.20
N LEU A 74 -9.84 1.53 -8.07
CA LEU A 74 -9.06 2.41 -7.21
C LEU A 74 -7.80 2.93 -7.92
N TYR A 75 -7.07 2.06 -8.64
CA TYR A 75 -5.90 2.52 -9.41
C TYR A 75 -6.29 3.59 -10.44
N LYS A 76 -7.37 3.36 -11.18
CA LYS A 76 -7.90 4.32 -12.17
C LYS A 76 -8.42 5.58 -11.51
N TYR A 77 -9.04 5.49 -10.34
CA TYR A 77 -9.45 6.64 -9.55
C TYR A 77 -8.27 7.56 -9.23
N LEU A 78 -7.19 6.99 -8.69
CA LEU A 78 -5.97 7.74 -8.37
C LEU A 78 -5.33 8.34 -9.63
N LYS A 79 -5.29 7.60 -10.75
CA LYS A 79 -4.73 8.07 -12.03
C LYS A 79 -5.57 9.16 -12.71
N CYS A 80 -6.88 9.18 -12.47
CA CYS A 80 -7.80 10.14 -13.10
C CYS A 80 -8.17 11.29 -12.16
N SER A 81 -7.39 11.54 -11.10
CA SER A 81 -7.64 12.58 -10.10
C SER A 81 -9.06 12.51 -9.52
N GLY A 82 -9.60 11.30 -9.35
CA GLY A 82 -10.95 11.07 -8.82
C GLY A 82 -12.11 11.25 -9.80
N SER A 83 -11.87 11.54 -11.08
CA SER A 83 -12.94 11.73 -12.07
C SER A 83 -13.69 10.44 -12.39
N VAL A 84 -14.89 10.27 -11.82
CA VAL A 84 -15.79 9.13 -12.09
C VAL A 84 -16.12 9.00 -13.58
N GLN A 85 -16.27 10.13 -14.28
CA GLN A 85 -16.53 10.15 -15.71
C GLN A 85 -15.38 9.50 -16.50
N HIS A 86 -14.14 9.94 -16.26
CA HIS A 86 -12.98 9.38 -16.95
C HIS A 86 -12.75 7.91 -16.60
N ILE A 87 -13.02 7.50 -15.36
CA ILE A 87 -12.92 6.10 -14.94
C ILE A 87 -13.96 5.26 -15.69
N SER A 88 -15.21 5.71 -15.74
CA SER A 88 -16.32 5.07 -16.45
C SER A 88 -15.98 4.83 -17.93
N GLU A 89 -15.42 5.83 -18.60
CA GLU A 89 -14.94 5.73 -19.99
C GLU A 89 -13.80 4.71 -20.14
N LYS A 90 -12.76 4.81 -19.32
CA LYS A 90 -11.59 3.90 -19.38
C LYS A 90 -11.90 2.46 -19.00
N MET A 91 -12.95 2.24 -18.20
CA MET A 91 -13.38 0.91 -17.75
C MET A 91 -14.53 0.34 -18.58
N PHE A 92 -15.06 1.09 -19.55
CA PHE A 92 -16.24 0.73 -20.32
C PHE A 92 -17.42 0.28 -19.44
N CYS A 93 -17.66 0.99 -18.34
CA CYS A 93 -18.72 0.67 -17.39
C CYS A 93 -19.51 1.91 -17.00
N HIS A 94 -20.73 1.71 -16.51
CA HIS A 94 -21.59 2.82 -16.13
C HIS A 94 -21.08 3.53 -14.86
N ARG A 95 -21.28 4.86 -14.76
CA ARG A 95 -20.86 5.66 -13.59
C ARG A 95 -21.42 5.12 -12.27
N ASN A 96 -22.63 4.58 -12.28
CA ASN A 96 -23.24 3.95 -11.09
C ASN A 96 -22.41 2.76 -10.58
N THR A 97 -21.86 1.96 -11.49
CA THR A 97 -20.97 0.84 -11.14
C THR A 97 -19.69 1.37 -10.50
N ILE A 98 -19.10 2.44 -11.03
CA ILE A 98 -17.91 3.07 -10.43
C ILE A 98 -18.23 3.62 -9.04
N ASN A 99 -19.33 4.36 -8.87
CA ASN A 99 -19.73 4.91 -7.57
C ASN A 99 -19.99 3.80 -6.54
N TYR A 100 -20.65 2.71 -6.95
CA TYR A 100 -20.85 1.54 -6.09
C TYR A 100 -19.52 0.94 -5.62
N ARG A 101 -18.56 0.76 -6.55
CA ARG A 101 -17.23 0.25 -6.20
C ARG A 101 -16.46 1.21 -5.30
N LEU A 102 -16.51 2.51 -5.56
CA LEU A 102 -15.85 3.52 -4.72
C LEU A 102 -16.43 3.57 -3.30
N ARG A 103 -17.73 3.33 -3.14
CA ARG A 103 -18.35 3.18 -1.81
C ARG A 103 -17.73 2.00 -1.07
N ILE A 104 -17.65 0.83 -1.70
CA ILE A 104 -17.04 -0.36 -1.08
C ILE A 104 -15.56 -0.12 -0.80
N ILE A 105 -14.81 0.48 -1.72
CA ILE A 105 -13.39 0.79 -1.50
C ILE A 105 -13.20 1.65 -0.24
N LYS A 106 -14.07 2.63 0.01
CA LYS A 106 -14.01 3.45 1.23
C LYS A 106 -14.38 2.67 2.49
N GLU A 107 -15.30 1.71 2.38
CA GLU A 107 -15.70 0.82 3.47
C GLU A 107 -14.58 -0.17 3.83
N GLU A 108 -13.93 -0.78 2.84
CA GLU A 108 -12.88 -1.79 3.04
C GLU A 108 -11.52 -1.21 3.46
N LEU A 109 -11.23 0.04 3.11
CA LEU A 109 -9.94 0.68 3.43
C LEU A 109 -10.02 1.66 4.60
N GLU A 110 -11.23 2.08 5.00
CA GLU A 110 -11.45 3.11 6.02
C GLU A 110 -10.68 4.44 5.76
N TYR A 111 -10.29 4.69 4.51
CA TYR A 111 -9.49 5.84 4.12
C TYR A 111 -10.32 6.98 3.52
N ASP A 112 -9.93 8.22 3.83
CA ASP A 112 -10.42 9.38 3.09
C ASP A 112 -9.62 9.59 1.80
N LEU A 113 -10.19 9.16 0.67
CA LEU A 113 -9.60 9.35 -0.65
C LEU A 113 -9.48 10.83 -1.09
N SER A 114 -10.09 11.76 -0.34
CA SER A 114 -9.92 13.20 -0.53
C SER A 114 -8.62 13.75 0.07
N ASP A 115 -7.98 12.98 0.97
CA ASP A 115 -6.69 13.30 1.56
C ASP A 115 -5.55 13.06 0.55
N ALA A 116 -4.63 14.03 0.43
CA ALA A 116 -3.52 13.97 -0.51
C ALA A 116 -2.45 12.95 -0.11
N GLU A 117 -2.18 12.80 1.18
CA GLU A 117 -1.23 11.85 1.73
C GLU A 117 -1.74 10.42 1.55
N VAL A 118 -3.02 10.18 1.86
CA VAL A 118 -3.68 8.88 1.60
C VAL A 118 -3.55 8.49 0.12
N ARG A 119 -3.87 9.41 -0.81
CA ARG A 119 -3.74 9.14 -2.24
C ARG A 119 -2.30 8.86 -2.65
N PHE A 120 -1.33 9.55 -2.04
CA PHE A 120 0.09 9.31 -2.30
C PHE A 120 0.52 7.92 -1.84
N GLN A 121 0.19 7.53 -0.60
CA GLN A 121 0.51 6.22 -0.03
C GLN A 121 -0.11 5.08 -0.85
N LEU A 122 -1.38 5.21 -1.23
CA LEU A 122 -2.04 4.24 -2.10
C LEU A 122 -1.35 4.14 -3.48
N MET A 123 -1.00 5.27 -4.10
CA MET A 123 -0.28 5.26 -5.38
C MET A 123 1.11 4.62 -5.26
N ALA A 124 1.83 4.89 -4.16
CA ALA A 124 3.11 4.26 -3.87
C ALA A 124 2.96 2.74 -3.74
N ALA A 125 1.94 2.26 -3.03
CA ALA A 125 1.65 0.84 -2.91
C ALA A 125 1.39 0.16 -4.27
N TYR A 126 0.64 0.83 -5.18
CA TYR A 126 0.48 0.34 -6.56
C TYR A 126 1.81 0.24 -7.31
N LYS A 127 2.67 1.27 -7.20
CA LYS A 127 3.97 1.31 -7.88
C LYS A 127 4.92 0.23 -7.37
N LEU A 128 5.00 0.05 -6.05
CA LEU A 128 5.80 -1.00 -5.42
C LEU A 128 5.30 -2.40 -5.81
N ARG A 129 3.97 -2.59 -5.89
CA ARG A 129 3.37 -3.84 -6.35
C ARG A 129 3.70 -4.16 -7.81
N GLU A 130 3.83 -3.16 -8.68
CA GLU A 130 4.28 -3.34 -10.07
C GLU A 130 5.75 -3.75 -10.13
N ILE A 131 6.63 -3.10 -9.37
CA ILE A 131 8.07 -3.41 -9.33
C ILE A 131 8.31 -4.86 -8.89
N ARG A 132 7.52 -5.38 -7.95
CA ARG A 132 7.65 -6.78 -7.50
C ARG A 132 7.33 -7.83 -8.58
N LYS A 133 6.57 -7.47 -9.62
CA LYS A 133 6.21 -8.43 -10.69
C LYS A 133 7.34 -8.66 -11.70
N VAL A 134 8.40 -7.86 -11.64
CA VAL A 134 9.61 -7.96 -12.48
C VAL A 134 10.67 -8.75 -11.73
#